data_AF-A0A1G7C4R6-F1
#
_entry.id   AF-A0A1G7C4R6-F1
#
_cell.length_a   1.000
_cell.length_b   1.000
_cell.length_c   1.000
_cell.angle_alpha   90.00
_cell.angle_beta   90.00
_cell.angle_gamma   90.00
#
_symmetry.space_group_name_H-M   'P 1'
#
loop_
_entity.id
_entity.type
_entity.pdbx_description
1 polymer ?
#
loop_
_entity_poly.entity_id
_entity_poly.type
_entity_poly.pdbx_seq_one_letter_code
_entity_poly.pdbx_strand_id
1 'polypeptide(L)' 'MIKKVMNHKGFWKSVVSLAVIFSAVFVLIKWAIDGFSATFFSERDPLKFIVGVLAAGLVYGFFVTFGKFKAKLKDQERH' A
#
# COMPACT_ATOMS: atom_id res chain seq x y z
N MET A 1 19.78 -11.28 -1.39
CA MET A 1 19.02 -10.37 -0.51
C MET A 1 17.59 -10.11 -1.03
N ILE A 2 17.41 -9.35 -2.12
CA ILE A 2 16.08 -8.95 -2.65
C ILE A 2 15.22 -10.16 -3.04
N LYS A 3 15.78 -11.12 -3.78
CA LYS A 3 15.09 -12.38 -4.14
C LYS A 3 14.63 -13.18 -2.92
N LYS A 4 15.42 -13.23 -1.83
CA LYS A 4 15.03 -13.90 -0.56
C LYS A 4 13.82 -13.21 0.09
N VAL A 5 13.77 -11.88 0.08
CA VAL A 5 12.64 -11.09 0.59
C VAL A 5 11.37 -11.37 -0.21
N MET A 6 11.46 -11.27 -1.55
CA MET A 6 10.29 -11.44 -2.43
C MET A 6 9.77 -12.87 -2.47
N ASN A 7 10.64 -13.86 -2.24
CA ASN A 7 10.28 -15.28 -2.23
C ASN A 7 9.83 -15.78 -0.85
N HIS A 8 9.81 -14.91 0.18
CA HIS A 8 9.35 -15.30 1.51
C HIS A 8 7.83 -15.49 1.51
N LYS A 9 7.37 -16.65 1.99
CA LYS A 9 5.94 -16.93 2.16
C LYS A 9 5.33 -15.89 3.10
N GLY A 10 4.51 -15.00 2.56
CA GLY A 10 3.87 -13.92 3.30
C GLY A 10 4.29 -12.51 2.89
N PHE A 11 5.40 -12.34 2.14
CA PHE A 11 5.81 -11.01 1.66
C PHE A 11 4.70 -10.34 0.83
N TRP A 12 4.24 -11.01 -0.22
CA TRP A 12 3.17 -10.49 -1.09
C TRP A 12 1.84 -10.29 -0.36
N LYS A 13 1.53 -11.15 0.62
CA LYS A 13 0.33 -10.97 1.46
C LYS A 13 0.43 -9.70 2.31
N SER A 14 1.61 -9.42 2.88
CA SER A 14 1.86 -8.17 3.60
C SER A 14 1.84 -6.96 2.69
N VAL A 15 2.41 -7.05 1.48
CA VAL A 15 2.37 -5.96 0.49
C VAL A 15 0.93 -5.59 0.16
N VAL A 16 0.10 -6.58 -0.19
CA VAL A 16 -1.32 -6.35 -0.54
C VAL A 16 -2.10 -5.83 0.65
N SER A 17 -1.94 -6.43 1.84
CA SER A 17 -2.63 -5.98 3.05
C SER A 17 -2.30 -4.52 3.38
N LEU A 18 -1.02 -4.14 3.31
CA LEU A 18 -0.59 -2.79 3.61
C LEU A 18 -1.03 -1.79 2.54
N ALA A 19 -1.01 -2.20 1.27
CA ALA A 19 -1.51 -1.41 0.15
C ALA A 19 -3.00 -1.10 0.29
N VAL A 20 -3.81 -2.09 0.67
CA VAL A 20 -5.26 -1.93 0.86
C VAL A 20 -5.56 -0.99 2.02
N ILE A 21 -4.91 -1.18 3.18
CA ILE A 21 -5.10 -0.32 4.35
C ILE A 21 -4.70 1.12 4.03
N PHE A 22 -3.53 1.32 3.41
CA PHE A 22 -3.06 2.65 3.02
C PHE A 22 -4.02 3.32 2.03
N SER A 23 -4.49 2.57 1.03
CA SER A 23 -5.46 3.07 0.05
C SER A 23 -6.76 3.51 0.71
N ALA A 24 -7.29 2.69 1.62
CA ALA A 24 -8.52 3.02 2.36
C ALA A 24 -8.35 4.29 3.20
N VAL A 25 -7.26 4.39 3.97
CA VAL A 25 -6.95 5.58 4.78
C VAL A 25 -6.77 6.81 3.90
N PHE A 26 -6.06 6.69 2.79
CA PHE A 26 -5.86 7.79 1.85
C PHE A 26 -7.19 8.31 1.28
N VAL A 27 -8.08 7.40 0.85
CA VAL A 27 -9.42 7.76 0.35
C VAL A 27 -10.23 8.45 1.44
N LEU A 28 -10.22 7.94 2.67
CA LEU A 28 -10.92 8.56 3.80
C LEU A 28 -10.41 9.97 4.10
N ILE A 29 -9.08 10.17 4.12
CA ILE A 29 -8.49 11.50 4.32
C ILE A 29 -8.87 12.45 3.19
N LYS A 30 -8.76 12.01 1.93
CA LYS A 30 -9.15 12.81 0.76
C LYS A 30 -10.62 13.19 0.80
N TRP A 31 -11.48 12.26 1.19
CA TRP A 31 -12.92 12.48 1.32
C TRP A 31 -13.23 13.47 2.45
N ALA A 32 -12.52 13.38 3.58
CA ALA A 32 -12.66 14.33 4.69
C ALA A 32 -12.21 15.76 4.29
N ILE A 33 -11.11 15.88 3.53
CA ILE A 33 -10.63 17.18 3.00
C ILE A 33 -11.66 17.79 2.04
N ASP A 34 -12.29 16.97 1.21
CA ASP A 34 -13.36 17.38 0.28
C ASP A 34 -14.73 17.52 1.00
N GLY A 35 -14.74 17.62 2.34
CA GLY A 35 -15.92 17.96 3.14
C GLY A 35 -16.95 16.84 3.30
N PHE A 36 -16.54 15.58 3.14
CA PHE A 36 -17.43 14.42 3.07
C PHE A 36 -18.51 14.51 1.98
N SER A 37 -18.25 15.29 0.93
CA SER A 37 -19.21 15.45 -0.15
C SER A 37 -19.48 14.12 -0.87
N ALA A 38 -20.75 13.84 -1.16
CA ALA A 38 -21.13 12.74 -2.03
C ALA A 38 -20.65 12.96 -3.48
N THR A 39 -20.41 14.21 -3.90
CA THR A 39 -19.87 14.52 -5.23
C THR A 39 -18.42 14.08 -5.40
N PHE A 40 -17.71 13.79 -4.30
CA PHE A 40 -16.34 13.24 -4.33
C PHE A 40 -16.22 12.00 -5.23
N PHE A 41 -17.25 11.15 -5.24
CA PHE A 41 -17.30 9.93 -6.04
C PHE A 41 -17.95 10.13 -7.42
N SER A 42 -18.60 11.27 -7.65
CA SER A 42 -19.44 11.52 -8.83
C SER A 42 -18.79 12.47 -9.83
N GLU A 43 -18.02 13.46 -9.38
CA GLU A 43 -17.37 14.48 -10.24
C GLU A 43 -16.03 14.03 -10.82
N ARG A 44 -15.36 13.07 -10.18
CA ARG A 44 -14.08 12.53 -10.65
C ARG A 44 -14.32 11.26 -11.44
N ASP A 45 -13.54 11.07 -12.51
CA ASP A 45 -13.46 9.79 -13.24
C ASP A 45 -13.08 8.67 -12.25
N PRO A 46 -14.05 7.85 -11.81
CA PRO A 46 -13.89 7.00 -10.64
C PRO A 46 -12.87 5.88 -10.92
N LEU A 47 -12.76 5.47 -12.20
CA LEU A 47 -11.77 4.50 -12.65
C LEU A 47 -10.35 5.04 -12.49
N LYS A 48 -10.06 6.26 -12.95
CA LYS A 48 -8.73 6.86 -12.82
C LYS A 48 -8.35 7.07 -11.36
N PHE A 49 -9.29 7.47 -10.52
CA PHE A 49 -9.06 7.65 -9.09
C PHE A 49 -8.73 6.32 -8.40
N ILE A 50 -9.54 5.28 -8.62
CA ILE A 50 -9.33 3.95 -8.04
C ILE A 50 -8.00 3.35 -8.50
N VAL A 51 -7.71 3.42 -9.80
CA VAL A 51 -6.45 2.90 -10.36
C VAL A 51 -5.26 3.66 -9.80
N GLY A 52 -5.34 4.99 -9.71
CA GLY A 52 -4.28 5.82 -9.13
C GLY A 52 -4.03 5.51 -7.66
N VAL A 53 -5.09 5.37 -6.86
CA VAL A 53 -5.00 5.03 -5.43
C VAL A 53 -4.43 3.61 -5.25
N LEU A 54 -4.92 2.63 -6.00
CA LEU A 54 -4.40 1.26 -5.93
C LEU A 54 -2.94 1.16 -6.35
N ALA A 55 -2.55 1.86 -7.43
CA ALA A 55 -1.17 1.89 -7.88
C ALA A 55 -0.25 2.55 -6.83
N ALA A 56 -0.65 3.70 -6.29
CA ALA A 56 0.09 4.38 -5.22
C ALA A 56 0.20 3.52 -3.96
N GLY A 57 -0.91 2.90 -3.55
CA GLY A 57 -0.98 2.00 -2.41
C GLY A 57 -0.10 0.76 -2.59
N LEU A 58 -0.08 0.17 -3.79
CA LEU A 58 0.79 -0.96 -4.11
C LEU A 58 2.26 -0.58 -4.06
N VAL A 59 2.64 0.56 -4.67
CA VAL A 59 4.02 1.06 -4.65
C VAL A 59 4.45 1.31 -3.21
N TYR A 60 3.66 2.03 -2.43
CA TYR A 60 3.93 2.29 -1.02
C TYR A 60 4.02 0.99 -0.20
N GLY A 61 3.03 0.12 -0.33
CA GLY A 61 2.96 -1.17 0.36
C GLY A 61 4.15 -2.07 0.03
N PHE A 62 4.63 -2.04 -1.22
CA PHE A 62 5.82 -2.75 -1.65
C PHE A 62 7.07 -2.22 -0.95
N PHE A 63 7.33 -0.90 -1.02
CA PHE A 63 8.53 -0.31 -0.43
C PHE A 63 8.59 -0.49 1.10
N VAL A 64 7.48 -0.27 1.80
CA VAL A 64 7.44 -0.42 3.27
C VAL A 64 7.62 -1.89 3.68
N THR A 65 6.90 -2.81 3.04
CA THR A 65 7.04 -4.24 3.34
C THR A 65 8.43 -4.75 2.99
N PHE A 66 9.00 -4.28 1.87
CA PHE A 66 10.36 -4.63 1.45
C PHE A 66 11.40 -4.17 2.47
N GLY A 67 11.31 -2.93 2.95
CA GLY A 67 12.17 -2.42 4.02
C GLY A 67 12.06 -3.26 5.29
N LYS A 68 10.84 -3.56 5.73
CA LYS A 68 10.56 -4.36 6.93
C LYS A 68 11.14 -5.78 6.83
N PHE A 69 10.93 -6.47 5.72
CA PHE A 69 11.45 -7.83 5.53
C PHE A 69 12.96 -7.85 5.30
N LYS A 70 13.53 -6.85 4.62
CA LYS A 70 14.98 -6.71 4.47
C LYS A 70 15.65 -6.54 5.83
N ALA A 71 15.10 -5.69 6.71
CA ALA A 71 15.61 -5.51 8.06
C ALA A 71 15.51 -6.82 8.88
N LYS A 72 14.35 -7.48 8.85
CA LYS A 72 14.12 -8.74 9.56
C LYS A 72 15.06 -9.86 9.11
N LEU A 73 15.29 -10.02 7.80
CA LEU A 73 16.22 -11.03 7.28
C LEU A 73 17.68 -10.72 7.64
N LYS A 74 18.07 -9.43 7.64
CA LYS A 74 19.41 -9.01 8.06
C LYS A 74 19.66 -9.28 9.55
N ASP A 75 18.62 -9.15 10.38
CA ASP A 75 18.67 -9.44 11.81
C ASP A 75 18.82 -10.95 12.08
N GLN A 76 18.07 -11.78 11.34
CA GLN A 76 18.16 -13.24 11.39
C GLN A 76 19.48 -13.81 10.86
N GLU A 77 20.20 -13.10 9.98
CA GLU A 77 21.55 -13.49 9.52
C GLU A 77 22.66 -13.06 10.50
N ARG A 78 22.32 -12.28 11.54
CA ARG A 78 23.27 -11.76 12.55
C ARG A 78 23.30 -12.57 13.84
N HIS A 79 22.32 -13.44 14.04
CA HIS A 79 22.14 -14.33 15.19
C HIS A 79 22.21 -15.78 14.71
#